data_AF-A0A9K3KM86-F1
#
_entry.id   AF-A0A9K3KM86-F1
#
_cell.length_a   1.000
_cell.length_b   1.000
_cell.length_c   1.000
_cell.angle_alpha   90.00
_cell.angle_beta   90.00
_cell.angle_gamma   90.00
#
_symmetry.space_group_name_H-M   'P 1'
#
loop_
_entity.id
_entity.type
_entity.pdbx_description
1 polymer ?
#
loop_
_entity_poly.entity_id
_entity_poly.type
_entity_poly.pdbx_seq_one_letter_code
_entity_poly.pdbx_strand_id
1 'polypeptide(L)'
;MSPLLSVGDTQRMNWSNEEPPEESTEGPFNLSVQERRKRRSTQLLDEYVNNKPKTKKELTTDLQREGIISKEDRRGYTVKEMQKLAGDHGIAISKSEQKKITGWVGEPKGLLQVARERGLIDHNNHHLYSANPKKNPDGTLNDEKSLRSIVGQCTDFQNELTHLQVMANELKVQVMFTPKFHAEMAGEGIEYSWGFAKGSYRRKPLQKKRKRSDFEDLVDECTNVETELTKARIRKFSARARAYLCTYHYLATAEPTAAEPTAAAIQDNDQEKKQKVPMMDEIERLMKKFKTHRCAFDFDRGFVMDHGSLNPTSHTEIREL
;
A
#
# COMPACT_ATOMS: atom_id res chain seq x y z
N MET A 1 5.17 9.97 37.24
CA MET A 1 3.71 10.20 37.17
C MET A 1 3.06 8.90 36.72
N SER A 2 1.93 8.56 37.31
CA SER A 2 1.15 7.37 36.97
C SER A 2 0.49 7.52 35.58
N PRO A 3 0.17 6.43 34.88
CA PRO A 3 -0.59 6.47 33.64
C PRO A 3 -1.94 7.18 33.85
N LEU A 4 -2.44 7.85 32.79
CA LEU A 4 -3.77 8.49 32.80
C LEU A 4 -4.89 7.47 32.64
N LEU A 5 -4.59 6.32 32.05
CA LEU A 5 -5.51 5.20 31.90
C LEU A 5 -5.07 4.05 32.79
N SER A 6 -6.02 3.52 33.55
CA SER A 6 -5.88 2.31 34.35
C SER A 6 -6.32 1.08 33.55
N VAL A 7 -5.97 -0.11 34.05
CA VAL A 7 -6.44 -1.38 33.47
C VAL A 7 -7.97 -1.43 33.54
N GLY A 8 -8.61 -1.59 32.39
CA GLY A 8 -10.07 -1.60 32.24
C GLY A 8 -10.64 -0.31 31.64
N ASP A 9 -9.85 0.78 31.59
CA ASP A 9 -10.30 2.03 30.97
C ASP A 9 -10.34 1.93 29.44
N THR A 10 -11.30 2.62 28.83
CA THR A 10 -11.39 2.71 27.36
C THR A 10 -10.52 3.85 26.83
N GLN A 11 -9.52 3.53 26.01
CA GLN A 11 -8.73 4.54 25.31
C GLN A 11 -9.56 5.25 24.24
N ARG A 12 -9.79 6.56 24.41
CA ARG A 12 -10.34 7.41 23.34
C ARG A 12 -9.23 7.80 22.36
N MET A 13 -9.39 7.47 21.08
CA MET A 13 -8.41 7.75 20.03
C MET A 13 -8.58 9.13 19.38
N ASN A 14 -9.69 9.83 19.63
CA ASN A 14 -9.94 11.19 19.16
C ASN A 14 -10.03 12.16 20.35
N TRP A 15 -9.74 13.43 20.11
CA TRP A 15 -9.97 14.48 21.09
C TRP A 15 -11.46 14.76 21.25
N SER A 16 -11.96 14.78 22.50
CA SER A 16 -13.37 15.04 22.79
C SER A 16 -13.77 16.49 22.44
N ASN A 17 -15.05 16.66 22.10
CA ASN A 17 -15.70 17.94 21.89
C ASN A 17 -16.55 18.39 23.10
N GLU A 18 -16.60 17.57 24.16
CA GLU A 18 -17.48 17.77 25.33
C GLU A 18 -16.94 18.87 26.27
N GLU A 19 -17.85 19.61 26.91
CA GLU A 19 -17.54 20.61 27.95
C GLU A 19 -18.28 20.27 29.26
N PRO A 20 -17.62 20.32 30.43
CA PRO A 20 -16.23 20.68 30.66
C PRO A 20 -15.25 19.55 30.27
N PRO A 21 -14.02 19.90 29.86
CA PRO A 21 -13.01 18.91 29.51
C PRO A 21 -12.57 18.08 30.73
N GLU A 22 -12.65 16.74 30.66
CA GLU A 22 -11.92 15.84 31.56
C GLU A 22 -10.39 16.05 31.44
N GLU A 23 -9.60 15.64 32.43
CA GLU A 23 -8.12 15.81 32.44
C GLU A 23 -7.44 15.17 31.20
N SER A 24 -8.06 14.13 30.62
CA SER A 24 -7.66 13.46 29.36
C SER A 24 -7.98 14.26 28.08
N THR A 25 -8.64 15.41 28.22
CA THR A 25 -9.17 16.25 27.13
C THR A 25 -8.60 17.68 27.16
N GLU A 26 -7.58 17.94 28.00
CA GLU A 26 -6.89 19.24 28.03
C GLU A 26 -6.15 19.60 26.73
N GLY A 27 -6.06 18.65 25.79
CA GLY A 27 -5.38 18.78 24.52
C GLY A 27 -3.98 18.19 24.52
N PRO A 28 -3.22 18.35 23.42
CA PRO A 28 -1.93 17.70 23.24
C PRO A 28 -0.95 18.07 24.36
N PHE A 29 -0.38 17.05 25.01
CA PHE A 29 0.44 17.28 26.20
C PHE A 29 1.70 18.11 25.92
N ASN A 30 2.21 18.02 24.70
CA ASN A 30 3.44 18.67 24.24
C ASN A 30 3.25 20.15 23.91
N LEU A 31 2.03 20.67 24.07
CA LEU A 31 1.72 22.09 23.98
C LEU A 31 1.57 22.69 25.38
N SER A 32 1.99 23.94 25.54
CA SER A 32 1.71 24.72 26.75
C SER A 32 0.20 24.96 26.91
N VAL A 33 -0.25 25.25 28.13
CA VAL A 33 -1.67 25.53 28.42
C VAL A 33 -2.21 26.66 27.53
N GLN A 34 -1.40 27.69 27.28
CA GLN A 34 -1.78 28.81 26.42
C GLN A 34 -1.92 28.38 24.95
N GLU A 35 -1.00 27.56 24.45
CA GLU A 35 -1.09 27.02 23.09
C GLU A 35 -2.26 26.06 22.91
N ARG A 36 -2.56 25.23 23.92
CA ARG A 36 -3.73 24.34 23.88
C ARG A 36 -5.02 25.13 23.76
N ARG A 37 -5.18 26.20 24.56
CA ARG A 37 -6.33 27.12 24.48
C ARG A 37 -6.40 27.82 23.12
N LYS A 38 -5.29 28.39 22.66
CA LYS A 38 -5.23 29.08 21.37
C LYS A 38 -5.55 28.15 20.20
N ARG A 39 -5.08 26.91 20.24
CA ARG A 39 -5.22 25.93 19.15
C ARG A 39 -6.34 24.92 19.39
N ARG A 40 -7.26 25.20 20.32
CA ARG A 40 -8.37 24.29 20.64
C ARG A 40 -9.23 24.02 19.42
N SER A 41 -9.70 25.12 18.83
CA SER A 41 -10.49 25.12 17.61
C SER A 41 -9.61 25.52 16.42
N THR A 42 -10.03 25.12 15.22
CA THR A 42 -9.38 25.59 13.99
C THR A 42 -9.49 27.10 13.90
N GLN A 43 -8.35 27.77 13.66
CA GLN A 43 -8.28 29.21 13.48
C GLN A 43 -7.87 29.54 12.04
N LEU A 44 -8.54 30.52 11.46
CA LEU A 44 -8.11 31.20 10.25
C LEU A 44 -7.38 32.48 10.68
N LEU A 45 -6.15 32.66 10.21
CA LEU A 45 -5.33 33.83 10.50
C LEU A 45 -5.54 34.88 9.40
N ASP A 46 -5.36 36.16 9.70
CA ASP A 46 -5.45 37.23 8.69
C ASP A 46 -4.25 37.25 7.71
N GLU A 47 -3.29 36.34 7.89
CA GLU A 47 -2.20 36.09 6.96
C GLU A 47 -2.66 35.20 5.79
N TYR A 48 -2.23 35.52 4.57
CA TYR A 48 -2.49 34.72 3.39
C TYR A 48 -1.21 34.05 2.88
N VAL A 49 -1.32 32.76 2.56
CA VAL A 49 -0.28 32.04 1.84
C VAL A 49 -0.51 32.24 0.35
N ASN A 50 0.28 33.14 -0.24
CA ASN A 50 0.27 33.37 -1.67
C ASN A 50 1.03 32.26 -2.40
N ASN A 51 0.68 32.05 -3.68
CA ASN A 51 1.32 31.08 -4.56
C ASN A 51 1.24 29.62 -4.08
N LYS A 52 0.26 29.26 -3.23
CA LYS A 52 0.03 27.86 -2.88
C LYS A 52 -0.43 27.10 -4.13
N PRO A 53 0.25 26.02 -4.56
CA PRO A 53 -0.18 25.26 -5.72
C PRO A 53 -1.60 24.71 -5.52
N LYS A 54 -2.45 24.86 -6.55
CA LYS A 54 -3.78 24.24 -6.52
C LYS A 54 -3.65 22.72 -6.51
N THR A 55 -4.52 22.07 -5.75
CA THR A 55 -4.65 20.62 -5.73
C THR A 55 -5.19 20.11 -7.06
N LYS A 56 -5.03 18.81 -7.32
CA LYS A 56 -5.59 18.15 -8.52
C LYS A 56 -7.10 18.41 -8.65
N LYS A 57 -7.83 18.35 -7.53
CA LYS A 57 -9.29 18.54 -7.47
C LYS A 57 -9.69 19.95 -7.86
N GLU A 58 -8.97 20.95 -7.35
CA GLU A 58 -9.22 22.37 -7.68
C GLU A 58 -8.95 22.65 -9.15
N LEU A 59 -7.80 22.20 -9.68
CA LEU A 59 -7.49 22.33 -11.11
C LEU A 59 -8.54 21.63 -11.98
N THR A 60 -9.00 20.45 -11.57
CA THR A 60 -10.06 19.72 -12.30
C THR A 60 -11.35 20.53 -12.31
N THR A 61 -11.72 21.13 -11.18
CA THR A 61 -12.94 21.94 -11.06
C THR A 61 -12.86 23.20 -11.93
N ASP A 62 -11.71 23.88 -11.92
CA ASP A 62 -11.49 25.08 -12.74
C ASP A 62 -11.51 24.75 -14.23
N LEU A 63 -10.82 23.69 -14.65
CA LEU A 63 -10.80 23.24 -16.05
C LEU A 63 -12.17 22.75 -16.54
N GLN A 64 -12.99 22.15 -15.66
CA GLN A 64 -14.36 21.76 -15.97
C GLN A 64 -15.27 22.97 -16.12
N ARG A 65 -15.10 23.99 -15.27
CA ARG A 65 -15.89 25.22 -15.34
C ARG A 65 -15.65 25.97 -16.65
N GLU A 66 -14.39 26.03 -17.11
CA GLU A 66 -14.04 26.63 -18.40
C GLU A 66 -14.34 25.72 -19.61
N GLY A 67 -14.92 24.53 -19.39
CA GLY A 67 -15.29 23.60 -20.46
C GLY A 67 -14.10 22.94 -21.18
N ILE A 68 -12.88 23.03 -20.63
CA ILE A 68 -11.65 22.49 -21.22
C ILE A 68 -11.59 20.96 -21.04
N ILE A 69 -12.07 20.47 -19.91
CA ILE A 69 -12.25 19.04 -19.64
C ILE A 69 -13.71 18.79 -19.25
N SER A 70 -14.28 17.67 -19.65
CA SER A 70 -15.66 17.33 -19.27
C SER A 70 -15.67 16.42 -18.03
N LYS A 71 -16.83 16.31 -17.36
CA LYS A 71 -17.00 15.36 -16.24
C LYS A 71 -16.96 13.90 -16.69
N GLU A 72 -17.26 13.67 -17.96
CA GLU A 72 -17.21 12.37 -18.63
C GLU A 72 -15.81 12.04 -19.15
N ASP A 73 -14.85 12.96 -19.03
CA ASP A 73 -13.47 12.73 -19.43
C ASP A 73 -12.84 11.62 -18.57
N ARG A 74 -12.58 10.49 -19.22
CA ARG A 74 -11.98 9.30 -18.58
C ARG A 74 -10.46 9.36 -18.55
N ARG A 75 -9.84 10.41 -19.11
CA ARG A 75 -8.38 10.54 -19.08
C ARG A 75 -7.92 10.86 -17.67
N GLY A 76 -7.07 9.99 -17.14
CA GLY A 76 -6.36 10.25 -15.89
C GLY A 76 -5.23 11.25 -16.12
N TYR A 77 -5.45 12.52 -15.82
CA TYR A 77 -4.37 13.52 -15.86
C TYR A 77 -3.53 13.48 -14.57
N THR A 78 -2.22 13.59 -14.70
CA THR A 78 -1.33 13.90 -13.57
C THR A 78 -1.50 15.36 -13.13
N VAL A 79 -1.04 15.71 -11.92
CA VAL A 79 -1.08 17.10 -11.44
C VAL A 79 -0.26 18.03 -12.37
N LYS A 80 0.88 17.57 -12.87
CA LYS A 80 1.73 18.35 -13.78
C LYS A 80 1.04 18.61 -15.12
N GLU A 81 0.36 17.61 -15.68
CA GLU A 81 -0.43 17.79 -16.90
C GLU A 81 -1.61 18.75 -16.68
N MET A 82 -2.30 18.65 -15.56
CA MET A 82 -3.37 19.58 -15.19
C MET A 82 -2.85 21.01 -15.04
N GLN A 83 -1.68 21.20 -14.42
CA GLN A 83 -1.04 22.52 -14.28
C GLN A 83 -0.64 23.09 -15.64
N LYS A 84 -0.06 22.26 -16.51
CA LYS A 84 0.27 22.69 -17.87
C LYS A 84 -0.98 23.10 -18.64
N LEU A 85 -2.01 22.24 -18.64
CA LEU A 85 -3.26 22.50 -19.34
C LEU A 85 -3.95 23.77 -18.84
N ALA A 86 -3.99 23.95 -17.51
CA ALA A 86 -4.48 25.18 -16.89
C ALA A 86 -3.67 26.40 -17.32
N GLY A 87 -2.33 26.32 -17.28
CA GLY A 87 -1.45 27.40 -17.72
C GLY A 87 -1.63 27.77 -19.19
N ASP A 88 -1.75 26.77 -20.08
CA ASP A 88 -1.96 26.95 -21.52
C ASP A 88 -3.30 27.65 -21.81
N HIS A 89 -4.29 27.54 -20.92
CA HIS A 89 -5.60 28.20 -21.02
C HIS A 89 -5.76 29.41 -20.08
N GLY A 90 -4.67 29.92 -19.52
CA GLY A 90 -4.70 31.11 -18.65
C GLY A 90 -5.38 30.90 -17.29
N ILE A 91 -5.62 29.66 -16.86
CA ILE A 91 -6.15 29.33 -15.54
C ILE A 91 -5.02 29.34 -14.53
N ALA A 92 -5.20 30.10 -13.44
CA ALA A 92 -4.23 30.18 -12.36
C ALA A 92 -3.91 28.79 -11.76
N ILE A 93 -2.64 28.40 -11.75
CA ILE A 93 -2.15 27.13 -11.20
C ILE A 93 -1.89 27.18 -9.69
N SER A 94 -1.91 28.37 -9.12
CA SER A 94 -1.76 28.65 -7.70
C SER A 94 -2.94 29.46 -7.20
N LYS A 95 -3.12 29.48 -5.87
CA LYS A 95 -4.13 30.27 -5.18
C LYS A 95 -3.51 30.99 -4.00
N SER A 96 -4.13 32.10 -3.62
CA SER A 96 -3.96 32.65 -2.28
C SER A 96 -4.96 31.97 -1.36
N GLU A 97 -4.50 31.49 -0.22
CA GLU A 97 -5.36 30.87 0.78
C GLU A 97 -5.04 31.43 2.16
N GLN A 98 -6.09 31.73 2.91
CA GLN A 98 -5.95 32.19 4.28
C GLN A 98 -5.23 31.13 5.11
N LYS A 99 -4.22 31.55 5.87
CA LYS A 99 -3.40 30.63 6.66
C LYS A 99 -4.27 30.03 7.76
N LYS A 100 -4.42 28.71 7.71
CA LYS A 100 -5.21 27.93 8.67
C LYS A 100 -4.29 27.26 9.68
N ILE A 101 -4.54 27.48 10.96
CA ILE A 101 -4.01 26.64 12.04
C ILE A 101 -5.09 25.63 12.41
N THR A 102 -4.82 24.36 12.11
CA THR A 102 -5.71 23.25 12.48
C THR A 102 -5.79 23.14 14.00
N GLY A 103 -7.03 23.13 14.51
CA GLY A 103 -7.30 22.85 15.92
C GLY A 103 -7.12 21.37 16.24
N TRP A 104 -7.15 21.02 17.52
CA TRP A 104 -7.00 19.61 17.92
C TRP A 104 -8.31 18.95 18.33
N VAL A 105 -9.35 19.71 18.71
CA VAL A 105 -10.67 19.16 19.09
C VAL A 105 -11.31 18.41 17.92
N GLY A 106 -11.81 17.20 18.17
CA GLY A 106 -12.43 16.32 17.17
C GLY A 106 -11.44 15.58 16.26
N GLU A 107 -10.17 15.96 16.28
CA GLU A 107 -9.13 15.31 15.48
C GLU A 107 -8.60 14.03 16.17
N PRO A 108 -8.03 13.08 15.40
CA PRO A 108 -7.39 11.90 15.97
C PRO A 108 -6.14 12.27 16.77
N LYS A 109 -5.93 11.56 17.88
CA LYS A 109 -4.71 11.63 18.69
C LYS A 109 -3.55 10.97 17.95
N GLY A 110 -2.37 11.57 18.06
CA GLY A 110 -1.14 10.95 17.57
C GLY A 110 -0.65 9.84 18.50
N LEU A 111 0.17 8.93 17.98
CA LEU A 111 0.77 7.83 18.77
C LEU A 111 1.51 8.33 20.02
N LEU A 112 2.15 9.50 19.94
CA LEU A 112 2.86 10.09 21.09
C LEU A 112 1.90 10.39 22.24
N GLN A 113 0.72 10.94 21.94
CA GLN A 113 -0.30 11.23 22.94
C GLN A 113 -0.86 9.95 23.56
N VAL A 114 -1.21 8.97 22.71
CA VAL A 114 -1.73 7.67 23.15
C VAL A 114 -0.73 6.95 24.05
N ALA A 115 0.55 6.92 23.65
CA ALA A 115 1.60 6.28 24.43
C ALA A 115 1.81 6.97 25.78
N ARG A 116 1.68 8.32 25.85
CA ARG A 116 1.71 9.04 27.14
C ARG A 116 0.53 8.66 28.02
N GLU A 117 -0.69 8.68 27.47
CA GLU A 117 -1.91 8.40 28.25
C GLU A 117 -1.85 7.02 28.90
N ARG A 118 -1.27 6.06 28.18
CA ARG A 118 -1.02 4.69 28.66
C ARG A 118 0.23 4.53 29.53
N GLY A 119 0.99 5.59 29.77
CA GLY A 119 2.22 5.55 30.57
C GLY A 119 3.38 4.78 29.94
N LEU A 120 3.39 4.61 28.61
CA LEU A 120 4.39 3.81 27.88
C LEU A 120 5.65 4.60 27.51
N ILE A 121 5.65 5.92 27.73
CA ILE A 121 6.77 6.80 27.40
C ILE A 121 7.07 7.74 28.54
N ASP A 122 8.34 8.14 28.63
CA ASP A 122 8.73 9.22 29.52
C ASP A 122 8.30 10.57 28.94
N HIS A 123 7.36 11.22 29.62
CA HIS A 123 6.84 12.53 29.26
C HIS A 123 7.93 13.62 29.21
N ASN A 124 8.91 13.59 30.12
CA ASN A 124 9.97 14.61 30.16
C ASN A 124 10.95 14.45 28.99
N ASN A 125 11.11 13.21 28.53
CA ASN A 125 12.01 12.85 27.44
C ASN A 125 11.26 12.43 26.16
N HIS A 126 10.05 12.95 25.95
CA HIS A 126 9.19 12.59 24.82
C HIS A 126 9.83 12.90 23.45
N HIS A 127 10.76 13.86 23.38
CA HIS A 127 11.51 14.23 22.18
C HIS A 127 12.48 13.13 21.70
N LEU A 128 12.81 12.15 22.54
CA LEU A 128 13.64 11.00 22.16
C LEU A 128 12.88 9.99 21.29
N TYR A 129 11.55 10.00 21.35
CA TYR A 129 10.70 9.05 20.64
C TYR A 129 10.39 9.53 19.22
N SER A 130 10.31 8.58 18.28
CA SER A 130 9.95 8.83 16.89
C SER A 130 8.84 7.89 16.42
N ALA A 131 8.13 8.28 15.36
CA ALA A 131 7.05 7.45 14.83
C ALA A 131 7.51 6.07 14.36
N ASN A 132 8.70 5.98 13.78
CA ASN A 132 9.30 4.75 13.29
C ASN A 132 10.65 4.50 14.00
N PRO A 133 11.17 3.27 13.96
CA PRO A 133 12.48 2.94 14.52
C PRO A 133 13.59 3.73 13.83
N LYS A 134 14.57 4.18 14.63
CA LYS A 134 15.79 4.81 14.11
C LYS A 134 16.85 3.73 13.92
N LYS A 135 17.73 3.91 12.93
CA LYS A 135 18.90 3.04 12.77
C LYS A 135 19.97 3.44 13.77
N ASN A 136 20.52 2.46 14.46
CA ASN A 136 21.72 2.57 15.27
C ASN A 136 22.97 2.65 14.35
N PRO A 137 24.13 3.09 14.87
CA PRO A 137 25.38 3.14 14.12
C PRO A 137 25.82 1.79 13.52
N ASP A 138 25.42 0.67 14.15
CA ASP A 138 25.68 -0.69 13.70
C ASP A 138 24.68 -1.20 12.62
N GLY A 139 23.72 -0.36 12.22
CA GLY A 139 22.71 -0.70 11.22
C GLY A 139 21.45 -1.38 11.79
N THR A 140 21.42 -1.74 13.07
CA THR A 140 20.24 -2.32 13.74
C THR A 140 19.15 -1.27 13.95
N LEU A 141 17.89 -1.70 14.07
CA LEU A 141 16.78 -0.80 14.35
C LEU A 141 16.56 -0.68 15.86
N ASN A 142 16.47 0.54 16.36
CA ASN A 142 16.10 0.83 17.74
C ASN A 142 14.58 0.96 17.86
N ASP A 143 13.95 -0.13 18.31
CA ASP A 143 12.51 -0.20 18.53
C ASP A 143 12.07 0.43 19.86
N GLU A 144 12.97 0.57 20.84
CA GLU A 144 12.64 1.09 22.18
C GLU A 144 12.14 2.54 22.18
N LYS A 145 12.54 3.32 21.17
CA LYS A 145 12.10 4.70 20.98
C LYS A 145 11.14 4.86 19.81
N SER A 146 10.68 3.76 19.22
CA SER A 146 9.68 3.74 18.15
C SER A 146 8.27 3.69 18.75
N LEU A 147 7.49 4.75 18.56
CA LEU A 147 6.11 4.80 19.04
C LEU A 147 5.23 3.70 18.43
N ARG A 148 5.48 3.32 17.17
CA ARG A 148 4.79 2.18 16.55
C ARG A 148 5.13 0.86 17.22
N SER A 149 6.41 0.65 17.54
CA SER A 149 6.87 -0.60 18.17
C SER A 149 6.36 -0.69 19.60
N ILE A 150 6.37 0.43 20.35
CA ILE A 150 5.85 0.50 21.73
C ILE A 150 4.33 0.27 21.77
N VAL A 151 3.55 1.06 21.01
CA VAL A 151 2.08 0.93 21.03
C VAL A 151 1.63 -0.40 20.42
N GLY A 152 2.32 -0.88 19.39
CA GLY A 152 2.04 -2.18 18.76
C GLY A 152 2.30 -3.40 19.66
N GLN A 153 3.01 -3.23 20.77
CA GLN A 153 3.19 -4.27 21.80
C GLN A 153 2.08 -4.29 22.85
N CYS A 154 1.17 -3.31 22.84
CA CYS A 154 0.03 -3.33 23.76
C CYS A 154 -0.89 -4.51 23.44
N THR A 155 -1.44 -5.12 24.49
CA THR A 155 -2.23 -6.35 24.38
C THR A 155 -3.47 -6.19 23.52
N ASP A 156 -4.13 -5.04 23.57
CA ASP A 156 -5.26 -4.70 22.71
C ASP A 156 -4.82 -4.61 21.23
N PHE A 157 -3.71 -3.93 20.94
CA PHE A 157 -3.18 -3.87 19.57
C PHE A 157 -2.71 -5.22 19.01
N GLN A 158 -2.21 -6.12 19.87
CA GLN A 158 -1.75 -7.45 19.45
C GLN A 158 -2.89 -8.46 19.30
N ASN A 159 -3.90 -8.39 20.17
CA ASN A 159 -4.90 -9.45 20.28
C ASN A 159 -6.28 -9.04 19.78
N GLU A 160 -6.60 -7.74 19.67
CA GLU A 160 -7.87 -7.34 19.08
C GLU A 160 -7.87 -7.62 17.58
N LEU A 161 -8.97 -8.19 17.13
CA LEU A 161 -9.20 -8.43 15.71
C LEU A 161 -9.35 -7.08 15.00
N THR A 162 -8.60 -6.92 13.92
CA THR A 162 -8.86 -5.83 12.99
C THR A 162 -10.27 -5.95 12.43
N HIS A 163 -10.86 -4.83 12.01
CA HIS A 163 -12.20 -4.82 11.42
C HIS A 163 -12.33 -5.79 10.23
N LEU A 164 -11.27 -5.94 9.43
CA LEU A 164 -11.24 -6.91 8.33
C LEU A 164 -11.29 -8.36 8.83
N GLN A 165 -10.59 -8.68 9.92
CA GLN A 165 -10.63 -10.02 10.53
C GLN A 165 -11.99 -10.31 11.18
N VAL A 166 -12.63 -9.32 11.79
CA VAL A 166 -14.00 -9.46 12.32
C VAL A 166 -14.96 -9.81 11.19
N MET A 167 -14.96 -9.03 10.10
CA MET A 167 -15.79 -9.33 8.93
C MET A 167 -15.49 -10.71 8.32
N ALA A 168 -14.20 -11.08 8.26
CA ALA A 168 -13.80 -12.39 7.76
C ALA A 168 -14.35 -13.54 8.62
N ASN A 169 -14.31 -13.39 9.94
CA ASN A 169 -14.86 -14.36 10.89
C ASN A 169 -16.38 -14.47 10.78
N GLU A 170 -17.09 -13.35 10.65
CA GLU A 170 -18.54 -13.33 10.44
C GLU A 170 -18.93 -14.05 9.14
N LEU A 171 -18.15 -13.85 8.07
CA LEU A 171 -18.33 -14.53 6.80
C LEU A 171 -17.78 -15.97 6.78
N LYS A 172 -17.13 -16.41 7.86
CA LYS A 172 -16.45 -17.72 7.98
C LYS A 172 -15.43 -17.96 6.84
N VAL A 173 -14.73 -16.90 6.44
CA VAL A 173 -13.68 -16.94 5.41
C VAL A 173 -12.31 -16.67 6.02
N GLN A 174 -11.28 -17.27 5.44
CA GLN A 174 -9.89 -16.97 5.78
C GLN A 174 -9.35 -15.87 4.86
N VAL A 175 -8.69 -14.86 5.43
CA VAL A 175 -7.99 -13.82 4.67
C VAL A 175 -6.51 -14.16 4.63
N MET A 176 -6.01 -14.45 3.43
CA MET A 176 -4.59 -14.65 3.17
C MET A 176 -3.98 -13.39 2.56
N PHE A 177 -2.87 -12.93 3.13
CA PHE A 177 -2.14 -11.78 2.61
C PHE A 177 -0.99 -12.24 1.73
N THR A 178 -0.89 -11.65 0.54
CA THR A 178 0.28 -11.81 -0.32
C THR A 178 1.27 -10.66 -0.07
N PRO A 179 2.59 -10.93 -0.07
CA PRO A 179 3.60 -9.90 0.11
C PRO A 179 3.42 -8.70 -0.83
N LYS A 180 3.71 -7.49 -0.33
CA LYS A 180 3.63 -6.27 -1.14
C LYS A 180 4.67 -6.31 -2.25
N PHE A 181 4.28 -5.87 -3.45
CA PHE A 181 5.13 -5.82 -4.66
C PHE A 181 5.46 -7.16 -5.33
N HIS A 182 4.81 -8.25 -4.93
CA HIS A 182 4.98 -9.59 -5.51
C HIS A 182 3.75 -10.00 -6.33
N ALA A 183 3.57 -9.36 -7.50
CA ALA A 183 2.42 -9.60 -8.37
C ALA A 183 2.40 -11.04 -8.92
N GLU A 184 3.56 -11.68 -9.04
CA GLU A 184 3.75 -13.07 -9.48
C GLU A 184 3.13 -14.12 -8.56
N MET A 185 2.82 -13.77 -7.31
CA MET A 185 2.19 -14.70 -6.34
C MET A 185 0.87 -14.17 -5.80
N ALA A 186 0.40 -13.02 -6.29
CA ALA A 186 -0.82 -12.38 -5.81
C ALA A 186 -2.06 -13.24 -6.07
N GLY A 187 -2.92 -13.37 -5.06
CA GLY A 187 -4.27 -13.95 -5.15
C GLY A 187 -4.34 -15.26 -5.94
N GLU A 188 -3.41 -16.18 -5.69
CA GLU A 188 -3.32 -17.48 -6.39
C GLU A 188 -3.31 -17.37 -7.93
N GLY A 189 -2.67 -16.32 -8.46
CA GLY A 189 -2.53 -16.09 -9.89
C GLY A 189 -3.56 -15.13 -10.49
N ILE A 190 -4.24 -14.33 -9.66
CA ILE A 190 -5.20 -13.32 -10.15
C ILE A 190 -4.57 -12.32 -11.11
N GLU A 191 -3.32 -11.92 -10.88
CA GLU A 191 -2.58 -10.99 -11.76
C GLU A 191 -2.36 -11.57 -13.16
N TYR A 192 -2.17 -12.89 -13.29
CA TYR A 192 -2.09 -13.56 -14.60
C TYR A 192 -3.45 -13.57 -15.30
N SER A 193 -4.53 -13.79 -14.55
CA SER A 193 -5.90 -13.72 -15.07
C SER A 193 -6.22 -12.32 -15.60
N TRP A 194 -5.91 -11.28 -14.82
CA TRP A 194 -6.03 -9.90 -15.28
C TRP A 194 -5.12 -9.58 -16.45
N GLY A 195 -3.88 -10.07 -16.43
CA GLY A 195 -2.95 -9.91 -17.54
C GLY A 195 -3.51 -10.49 -18.84
N PHE A 196 -4.07 -11.70 -18.77
CA PHE A 196 -4.68 -12.36 -19.90
C PHE A 196 -5.91 -11.60 -20.42
N ALA A 197 -6.86 -11.31 -19.54
CA ALA A 197 -8.10 -10.59 -19.88
C ALA A 197 -7.79 -9.21 -20.49
N LYS A 198 -6.84 -8.48 -19.91
CA LYS A 198 -6.32 -7.21 -20.43
C LYS A 198 -5.68 -7.38 -21.80
N GLY A 199 -4.94 -8.46 -22.02
CA GLY A 199 -4.39 -8.83 -23.32
C GLY A 199 -5.48 -9.06 -24.38
N SER A 200 -6.52 -9.83 -24.03
CA SER A 200 -7.69 -10.04 -24.91
C SER A 200 -8.37 -8.70 -25.21
N TYR A 201 -8.71 -7.94 -24.17
CA TYR A 201 -9.36 -6.64 -24.28
C TYR A 201 -8.57 -5.69 -25.18
N ARG A 202 -7.24 -5.59 -25.02
CA ARG A 202 -6.38 -4.71 -25.83
C ARG A 202 -6.45 -5.01 -27.33
N ARG A 203 -6.66 -6.26 -27.73
CA ARG A 203 -6.79 -6.68 -29.14
C ARG A 203 -8.15 -6.40 -29.76
N LYS A 204 -9.18 -6.10 -28.96
CA LYS A 204 -10.53 -5.82 -29.46
C LYS A 204 -10.58 -4.45 -30.17
N PRO A 205 -11.42 -4.26 -31.20
CA PRO A 205 -11.53 -3.00 -31.93
C PRO A 205 -11.88 -1.81 -31.03
N LEU A 206 -11.40 -0.61 -31.38
CA LEU A 206 -11.67 0.62 -30.61
C LEU A 206 -13.16 0.99 -30.58
N GLN A 207 -13.92 0.62 -31.62
CA GLN A 207 -15.36 0.88 -31.69
C GLN A 207 -16.11 0.20 -30.54
N LYS A 208 -15.65 -0.98 -30.08
CA LYS A 208 -16.23 -1.72 -28.95
C LYS A 208 -15.83 -1.17 -27.57
N LYS A 209 -15.15 -0.02 -27.52
CA LYS A 209 -14.59 0.55 -26.28
C LYS A 209 -15.06 1.98 -26.00
N ARG A 210 -16.02 2.48 -26.79
CA ARG A 210 -16.37 3.90 -26.81
C ARG A 210 -17.30 4.29 -25.68
N LYS A 211 -18.40 3.55 -25.49
CA LYS A 211 -19.38 3.85 -24.45
C LYS A 211 -19.08 3.10 -23.16
N ARG A 212 -19.80 3.45 -22.10
CA ARG A 212 -19.73 2.74 -20.82
C ARG A 212 -20.27 1.31 -20.95
N SER A 213 -21.44 1.13 -21.57
CA SER A 213 -22.04 -0.18 -21.81
C SER A 213 -21.11 -1.07 -22.61
N ASP A 214 -20.55 -0.55 -23.72
CA ASP A 214 -19.63 -1.32 -24.56
C ASP A 214 -18.39 -1.78 -23.77
N PHE A 215 -17.91 -0.96 -22.83
CA PHE A 215 -16.80 -1.32 -21.95
C PHE A 215 -17.18 -2.45 -20.99
N GLU A 216 -18.34 -2.34 -20.33
CA GLU A 216 -18.84 -3.36 -19.39
C GLU A 216 -19.03 -4.70 -20.12
N ASP A 217 -19.73 -4.69 -21.27
CA ASP A 217 -19.95 -5.88 -22.10
C ASP A 217 -18.62 -6.52 -22.55
N LEU A 218 -17.64 -5.71 -22.92
CA LEU A 218 -16.34 -6.20 -23.38
C LEU A 218 -15.47 -6.73 -22.25
N VAL A 219 -15.59 -6.18 -21.03
CA VAL A 219 -14.93 -6.74 -19.84
C VAL A 219 -15.53 -8.11 -19.52
N ASP A 220 -16.85 -8.25 -19.56
CA ASP A 220 -17.53 -9.53 -19.37
C ASP A 220 -17.11 -10.55 -20.41
N GLU A 221 -17.02 -10.15 -21.70
CA GLU A 221 -16.50 -11.00 -22.77
C GLU A 221 -15.06 -11.45 -22.48
N CYS A 222 -14.16 -10.53 -22.12
CA CYS A 222 -12.74 -10.83 -21.91
C CYS A 222 -12.41 -11.54 -20.59
N THR A 223 -13.36 -11.60 -19.65
CA THR A 223 -13.24 -12.31 -18.38
C THR A 223 -14.12 -13.56 -18.31
N ASN A 224 -14.82 -13.88 -19.39
CA ASN A 224 -15.72 -15.02 -19.47
C ASN A 224 -15.02 -16.34 -19.12
N VAL A 225 -15.57 -17.07 -18.15
CA VAL A 225 -14.95 -18.29 -17.58
C VAL A 225 -15.09 -19.54 -18.44
N GLU A 226 -15.85 -19.49 -19.53
CA GLU A 226 -16.04 -20.60 -20.46
C GLU A 226 -15.12 -20.48 -21.68
N THR A 227 -14.87 -19.25 -22.14
CA THR A 227 -14.14 -18.98 -23.39
C THR A 227 -12.75 -18.37 -23.16
N GLU A 228 -12.62 -17.47 -22.19
CA GLU A 228 -11.40 -16.69 -21.96
C GLU A 228 -10.69 -17.14 -20.67
N LEU A 229 -11.25 -16.90 -19.49
CA LEU A 229 -10.66 -17.35 -18.22
C LEU A 229 -11.14 -18.76 -17.87
N THR A 230 -10.87 -19.71 -18.76
CA THR A 230 -11.31 -21.11 -18.58
C THR A 230 -10.72 -21.74 -17.32
N LYS A 231 -11.41 -22.74 -16.76
CA LYS A 231 -10.92 -23.48 -15.58
C LYS A 231 -9.48 -23.99 -15.77
N ALA A 232 -9.15 -24.49 -16.96
CA ALA A 232 -7.80 -24.96 -17.26
C ALA A 232 -6.77 -23.82 -17.26
N ARG A 233 -7.14 -22.65 -17.80
CA ARG A 233 -6.28 -21.46 -17.81
C ARG A 233 -6.08 -20.90 -16.39
N ILE A 234 -7.14 -20.80 -15.59
CA ILE A 234 -7.06 -20.38 -14.18
C ILE A 234 -6.15 -21.33 -13.41
N ARG A 235 -6.29 -22.65 -13.59
CA ARG A 235 -5.41 -23.65 -12.95
C ARG A 235 -3.95 -23.49 -13.39
N LYS A 236 -3.68 -23.24 -14.67
CA LYS A 236 -2.33 -22.94 -15.18
C LYS A 236 -1.72 -21.71 -14.49
N PHE A 237 -2.50 -20.64 -14.32
CA PHE A 237 -2.08 -19.41 -13.64
C PHE A 237 -1.84 -19.63 -12.15
N SER A 238 -2.71 -20.37 -11.48
CA SER A 238 -2.54 -20.74 -10.07
C SER A 238 -1.30 -21.60 -9.86
N ALA A 239 -1.04 -22.58 -10.74
CA ALA A 239 0.18 -23.38 -10.70
C ALA A 239 1.46 -22.53 -10.84
N ARG A 240 1.43 -21.51 -11.71
CA ARG A 240 2.56 -20.57 -11.87
C ARG A 240 2.80 -19.75 -10.61
N ALA A 241 1.74 -19.18 -10.03
CA ALA A 241 1.84 -18.42 -8.78
C ALA A 241 2.34 -19.29 -7.62
N ARG A 242 1.87 -20.54 -7.54
CA ARG A 242 2.33 -21.53 -6.55
C ARG A 242 3.80 -21.87 -6.75
N ALA A 243 4.29 -22.02 -7.98
CA ALA A 243 5.70 -22.25 -8.25
C ALA A 243 6.59 -21.11 -7.72
N TYR A 244 6.16 -19.86 -7.86
CA TYR A 244 6.84 -18.72 -7.22
C TYR A 244 6.83 -18.85 -5.70
N LEU A 245 5.68 -19.14 -5.08
CA LEU A 245 5.58 -19.33 -3.63
C LEU A 245 6.50 -20.43 -3.12
N CYS A 246 6.53 -21.60 -3.77
CA CYS A 246 7.43 -22.70 -3.41
C CYS A 246 8.91 -22.30 -3.57
N THR A 247 9.24 -21.52 -4.60
CA THR A 247 10.60 -21.01 -4.80
C THR A 247 11.00 -20.07 -3.66
N TYR A 248 10.14 -19.13 -3.29
CA TYR A 248 10.39 -18.23 -2.15
C TYR A 248 10.55 -19.00 -0.84
N HIS A 249 9.71 -20.02 -0.61
CA HIS A 249 9.83 -20.87 0.56
C HIS A 249 11.17 -21.60 0.59
N TYR A 250 11.55 -22.26 -0.52
CA TYR A 250 12.84 -22.93 -0.65
C TYR A 250 14.02 -21.98 -0.38
N LEU A 251 13.99 -20.78 -0.96
CA LEU A 251 15.02 -19.76 -0.75
C LEU A 251 15.11 -19.28 0.71
N ALA A 252 13.98 -19.22 1.41
CA ALA A 252 13.95 -18.83 2.82
C ALA A 252 14.43 -19.95 3.76
N THR A 253 14.26 -21.22 3.37
CA THR A 253 14.63 -22.38 4.19
C THR A 253 16.01 -22.96 3.85
N ALA A 254 16.60 -22.58 2.71
CA ALA A 254 17.95 -23.00 2.36
C ALA A 254 18.96 -22.29 3.27
N GLU A 255 19.62 -23.04 4.16
CA GLU A 255 20.73 -22.50 4.96
C GLU A 255 21.84 -21.96 4.04
N PRO A 256 22.49 -20.83 4.37
CA PRO A 256 23.62 -20.36 3.62
C PRO A 256 24.77 -21.36 3.78
N THR A 257 24.95 -22.26 2.82
CA THR A 257 26.16 -23.09 2.76
C THR A 257 27.36 -22.16 2.63
N ALA A 258 28.11 -22.03 3.71
CA ALA A 258 29.39 -21.35 3.75
C ALA A 258 30.37 -22.04 2.80
N ALA A 259 30.55 -21.47 1.61
CA ALA A 259 31.73 -21.70 0.79
C ALA A 259 31.92 -20.46 -0.10
N GLU A 260 32.78 -19.54 0.35
CA GLU A 260 33.37 -18.56 -0.55
C GLU A 260 34.14 -19.31 -1.65
N PRO A 261 33.89 -19.04 -2.95
CA PRO A 261 34.78 -19.55 -3.98
C PRO A 261 36.02 -18.66 -4.02
N THR A 262 37.13 -19.19 -3.53
CA THR A 262 38.47 -18.63 -3.75
C THR A 262 38.77 -18.55 -5.24
N ALA A 263 39.33 -17.41 -5.64
CA ALA A 263 39.69 -17.07 -7.00
C ALA A 263 40.90 -17.89 -7.49
N ALA A 264 40.70 -19.15 -7.87
CA ALA A 264 41.68 -19.91 -8.65
C ALA A 264 41.08 -21.20 -9.23
N ALA A 265 40.37 -21.11 -10.36
CA ALA A 265 40.33 -22.14 -11.43
C ALA A 265 39.36 -21.67 -12.52
N ILE A 266 39.87 -20.85 -13.45
CA ILE A 266 39.28 -20.74 -14.78
C ILE A 266 39.84 -21.91 -15.58
N GLN A 267 39.05 -22.96 -15.75
CA GLN A 267 39.18 -23.83 -16.93
C GLN A 267 37.78 -24.21 -17.43
N ASP A 268 37.60 -23.94 -18.72
CA ASP A 268 36.49 -24.28 -19.59
C ASP A 268 35.91 -25.67 -19.33
N ASN A 269 34.60 -25.73 -19.10
CA ASN A 269 33.75 -26.56 -19.95
C ASN A 269 32.27 -26.17 -19.85
N ASP A 270 31.64 -26.17 -21.01
CA ASP A 270 30.22 -25.93 -21.24
C ASP A 270 29.31 -26.92 -20.49
N GLN A 271 28.09 -26.44 -20.20
CA GLN A 271 26.95 -27.13 -19.58
C GLN A 271 26.87 -27.11 -18.04
N GLU A 272 26.40 -25.99 -17.50
CA GLU A 272 25.34 -25.94 -16.46
C GLU A 272 25.10 -24.46 -16.11
N LYS A 273 23.95 -23.90 -16.49
CA LYS A 273 23.51 -22.60 -15.99
C LYS A 273 23.15 -22.75 -14.51
N LYS A 274 24.15 -22.76 -13.62
CA LYS A 274 23.97 -22.61 -12.17
C LYS A 274 23.37 -21.23 -11.92
N GLN A 275 22.08 -21.24 -11.68
CA GLN A 275 21.27 -20.08 -11.34
C GLN A 275 21.75 -19.57 -9.97
N LYS A 276 22.62 -18.55 -9.98
CA LYS A 276 23.05 -17.86 -8.76
C LYS A 276 21.81 -17.35 -8.03
N VAL A 277 21.58 -17.88 -6.84
CA VAL A 277 20.52 -17.45 -5.93
C VAL A 277 20.90 -16.07 -5.39
N PRO A 278 20.01 -15.05 -5.47
CA PRO A 278 20.31 -13.74 -4.92
C PRO A 278 20.18 -13.75 -3.39
N MET A 279 21.19 -13.21 -2.72
CA MET A 279 21.24 -12.99 -1.26
C MET A 279 20.13 -12.01 -0.84
N MET A 280 19.65 -12.05 0.41
CA MET A 280 18.53 -11.18 0.88
C MET A 280 18.72 -9.68 0.59
N ASP A 281 19.95 -9.17 0.65
CA ASP A 281 20.29 -7.79 0.28
C ASP A 281 20.09 -7.50 -1.22
N GLU A 282 20.29 -8.50 -2.07
CA GLU A 282 19.95 -8.40 -3.49
C GLU A 282 18.44 -8.41 -3.69
N ILE A 283 17.66 -9.15 -2.90
CA ILE A 283 16.19 -9.10 -2.96
C ILE A 283 15.71 -7.70 -2.55
N GLU A 284 16.20 -7.10 -1.47
CA GLU A 284 15.86 -5.72 -1.10
C GLU A 284 16.33 -4.70 -2.14
N ARG A 285 17.53 -4.87 -2.70
CA ARG A 285 18.06 -4.01 -3.78
C ARG A 285 17.23 -4.15 -5.05
N LEU A 286 16.78 -5.37 -5.36
CA LEU A 286 15.87 -5.68 -6.47
C LEU A 286 14.49 -5.07 -6.19
N MET A 287 13.91 -5.20 -4.99
CA MET A 287 12.67 -4.53 -4.58
C MET A 287 12.76 -3.00 -4.77
N LYS A 288 13.92 -2.40 -4.44
CA LYS A 288 14.17 -0.96 -4.62
C LYS A 288 14.27 -0.56 -6.10
N LYS A 289 14.85 -1.43 -6.95
CA LYS A 289 14.88 -1.28 -8.42
C LYS A 289 13.53 -1.59 -9.09
N PHE A 290 12.71 -2.44 -8.50
CA PHE A 290 11.40 -2.89 -8.98
C PHE A 290 10.23 -2.11 -8.34
N LYS A 291 10.48 -0.93 -7.77
CA LYS A 291 9.44 0.02 -7.31
C LYS A 291 8.49 0.51 -8.42
N THR A 292 8.70 0.10 -9.67
CA THR A 292 7.74 0.29 -10.75
C THR A 292 6.65 -0.78 -10.65
N HIS A 293 5.38 -0.38 -10.66
CA HIS A 293 4.25 -1.32 -10.70
C HIS A 293 4.45 -2.34 -11.82
N ARG A 294 4.62 -3.62 -11.46
CA ARG A 294 4.65 -4.75 -12.39
C ARG A 294 3.30 -5.46 -12.32
N CYS A 295 2.76 -5.83 -13.48
CA CYS A 295 1.66 -6.79 -13.58
C CYS A 295 2.14 -8.02 -14.35
N ALA A 296 1.45 -9.17 -14.22
CA ALA A 296 1.86 -10.41 -14.88
C ALA A 296 2.00 -10.27 -16.40
N PHE A 297 1.19 -9.40 -17.01
CA PHE A 297 1.30 -9.08 -18.43
C PHE A 297 2.64 -8.46 -18.83
N ASP A 298 3.32 -7.74 -17.94
CA ASP A 298 4.57 -7.04 -18.26
C ASP A 298 5.80 -7.94 -18.05
N PHE A 299 5.82 -8.76 -16.99
CA PHE A 299 6.98 -9.60 -16.67
C PHE A 299 6.90 -11.04 -17.21
N ASP A 300 5.69 -11.55 -17.49
CA ASP A 300 5.49 -12.94 -17.94
C ASP A 300 4.53 -13.02 -19.14
N ARG A 301 4.60 -12.04 -20.05
CA ARG A 301 3.70 -11.92 -21.20
C ARG A 301 3.60 -13.20 -22.03
N GLY A 302 4.73 -13.86 -22.27
CA GLY A 302 4.79 -15.09 -23.05
C GLY A 302 3.95 -16.20 -22.42
N PHE A 303 4.10 -16.41 -21.12
CA PHE A 303 3.31 -17.39 -20.37
C PHE A 303 1.83 -17.01 -20.28
N VAL A 304 1.54 -15.74 -20.00
CA VAL A 304 0.18 -15.20 -19.90
C VAL A 304 -0.58 -15.41 -21.20
N MET A 305 0.03 -15.07 -22.33
CA MET A 305 -0.63 -15.11 -23.65
C MET A 305 -0.49 -16.46 -24.37
N ASP A 306 0.16 -17.44 -23.74
CA ASP A 306 0.33 -18.77 -24.30
C ASP A 306 -1.00 -19.53 -24.25
N HIS A 307 -1.54 -19.77 -25.45
CA HIS A 307 -2.75 -20.52 -25.72
C HIS A 307 -2.53 -22.05 -25.77
N GLY A 308 -1.33 -22.54 -25.37
CA GLY A 308 -0.88 -23.93 -25.42
C GLY A 308 -1.99 -24.97 -25.40
N SER A 309 -1.92 -25.91 -26.34
CA SER A 309 -2.92 -26.95 -26.60
C SER A 309 -3.40 -27.57 -25.29
N LEU A 310 -4.65 -27.29 -24.94
CA LEU A 310 -5.38 -27.96 -23.88
C LEU A 310 -5.69 -29.39 -24.34
N ASN A 311 -4.67 -30.25 -24.45
CA ASN A 311 -4.86 -31.68 -24.65
C ASN A 311 -5.24 -32.30 -23.30
N PRO A 312 -6.46 -32.86 -23.15
CA PRO A 312 -6.92 -33.43 -21.90
C PRO A 312 -6.45 -34.89 -21.79
N THR A 313 -5.16 -35.14 -21.66
CA THR A 313 -4.64 -36.49 -21.35
C THR A 313 -3.33 -36.42 -20.60
N SER A 314 -3.42 -36.16 -19.31
CA SER A 314 -2.67 -36.88 -18.28
C SER A 314 -3.28 -36.58 -16.92
N HIS A 315 -4.18 -37.46 -16.49
CA HIS A 315 -4.46 -37.63 -15.07
C HIS A 315 -3.17 -38.11 -14.42
N THR A 316 -2.44 -37.19 -13.78
CA THR A 316 -1.50 -37.57 -12.73
C THR A 316 -2.09 -37.04 -11.44
N GLU A 317 -2.58 -37.97 -10.62
CA GLU A 317 -3.02 -37.74 -9.25
C GLU A 317 -1.97 -36.93 -8.50
N ILE A 318 -2.31 -35.71 -8.10
CA ILE A 318 -1.58 -34.99 -7.08
C ILE A 318 -2.16 -35.49 -5.76
N ARG A 319 -1.42 -36.41 -5.12
CA ARG A 319 -1.65 -36.78 -3.73
C ARG A 319 -1.50 -35.55 -2.84
N GLU A 320 -2.46 -35.38 -1.96
CA GLU A 320 -2.50 -34.39 -0.89
C GLU A 320 -1.28 -34.56 0.03
N LEU A 321 -0.61 -33.45 0.31
CA LEU A 321 0.19 -33.19 1.51
C LEU A 321 -0.19 -31.81 2.05
#